data_AF-A0A2N0Q6G9-F1
#
_entry.id   AF-A0A2N0Q6G9-F1
#
_cell.length_a   1.000
_cell.length_b   1.000
_cell.length_c   1.000
_cell.angle_alpha   90.00
_cell.angle_beta   90.00
_cell.angle_gamma   90.00
#
_symmetry.space_group_name_H-M   'P 1'
#
loop_
_entity.id
_entity.type
_entity.pdbx_description
1 polymer ?
#
loop_
_entity_poly.entity_id
_entity_poly.type
_entity_poly.pdbx_seq_one_letter_code
_entity_poly.pdbx_strand_id
1 'polypeptide(L)'
;ERIKMAMTLFFFLRFWHQHILNLLETYPNFISLKKNFLADQSYSILVFLAESMVLLVKAHREYYPSVPLLLWMHGSEAAEYFFGIARQINPDFTFAELIYIVPKIA
;
A
#
# COMPACT_ATOMS: atom_id res chain seq x y z
N GLU A 1 16.98 3.92 3.91
CA GLU A 1 15.70 4.03 4.64
C GLU A 1 14.50 3.29 4.03
N ARG A 2 13.93 3.66 2.87
CA ARG A 2 12.66 3.06 2.38
C ARG A 2 12.70 1.54 2.14
N ILE A 3 13.80 1.02 1.55
CA ILE A 3 14.01 -0.43 1.40
C ILE A 3 14.09 -1.11 2.76
N LYS A 4 14.80 -0.50 3.72
CA LYS A 4 14.92 -1.02 5.09
C LYS A 4 13.55 -1.11 5.75
N MET A 5 12.71 -0.07 5.61
CA MET A 5 11.32 -0.10 6.11
C MET A 5 10.50 -1.24 5.47
N ALA A 6 10.57 -1.39 4.14
CA ALA A 6 9.86 -2.46 3.43
C ALA A 6 10.31 -3.86 3.88
N MET A 7 11.63 -4.08 4.00
CA MET A 7 12.18 -5.35 4.48
C MET A 7 11.83 -5.61 5.95
N THR A 8 11.86 -4.58 6.81
CA THR A 8 11.41 -4.71 8.20
C THR A 8 9.95 -5.14 8.27
N LEU A 9 9.06 -4.51 7.50
CA LEU A 9 7.65 -4.90 7.42
C LEU A 9 7.48 -6.34 6.96
N PHE A 10 8.19 -6.71 5.88
CA PHE A 10 8.16 -8.07 5.31
C PHE A 10 8.55 -9.13 6.35
N PHE A 11 9.71 -8.96 6.99
CA PHE A 11 10.17 -9.93 7.99
C PHE A 11 9.29 -9.95 9.24
N PHE A 12 8.86 -8.78 9.72
CA PHE A 12 7.97 -8.69 10.87
C PHE A 12 6.66 -9.46 10.63
N LEU A 13 5.99 -9.25 9.50
CA LEU A 13 4.74 -9.92 9.17
C LEU A 13 4.91 -11.44 9.09
N ARG A 14 6.02 -11.92 8.51
CA ARG A 14 6.31 -13.36 8.41
C ARG A 14 6.60 -13.98 9.76
N PHE A 15 7.41 -13.33 10.59
CA PHE A 15 7.72 -13.84 11.92
C PHE A 15 6.49 -13.80 12.83
N TRP A 16 5.67 -12.75 12.74
CA TRP A 16 4.42 -12.68 13.48
C TRP A 16 3.44 -13.77 13.04
N HIS A 17 3.26 -13.98 11.73
CA HIS A 17 2.42 -15.07 11.23
C HIS A 17 2.89 -16.43 11.74
N GLN A 18 4.20 -16.71 11.65
CA GLN A 18 4.77 -17.96 12.14
C GLN A 18 4.60 -18.11 13.66
N HIS A 19 4.77 -17.03 14.41
CA HIS A 19 4.56 -17.03 15.85
C HIS A 19 3.12 -17.43 16.22
N ILE A 20 2.12 -16.89 15.52
CA ILE A 20 0.72 -17.26 15.75
C ILE A 20 0.46 -18.74 15.38
N LEU A 21 1.08 -19.25 14.31
CA LEU A 21 0.99 -20.67 13.96
C LEU A 21 1.56 -21.59 15.06
N ASN A 22 2.75 -21.25 15.59
CA ASN A 22 3.35 -22.02 16.68
C ASN A 22 2.49 -21.99 17.96
N LEU A 23 1.85 -20.84 18.24
CA LEU A 23 0.91 -20.72 19.37
C LEU A 23 -0.38 -21.52 19.13
N LEU A 24 -0.86 -21.60 17.89
CA LEU A 24 -2.01 -22.42 17.51
C LEU A 24 -1.74 -23.91 17.76
N GLU A 25 -0.53 -24.39 17.45
CA GLU A 25 -0.12 -25.78 17.73
C GLU A 25 -0.05 -26.06 19.24
N THR A 26 0.41 -25.09 20.04
CA THR A 26 0.56 -25.24 21.49
C THR A 26 -0.78 -25.11 22.23
N TYR A 27 -1.66 -24.22 21.77
CA TYR A 27 -2.92 -23.85 22.43
C TYR A 27 -4.10 -23.83 21.44
N PRO A 28 -4.47 -24.97 20.84
CA PRO A 28 -5.46 -25.04 19.76
C PRO A 28 -6.87 -24.59 20.19
N ASN A 29 -7.19 -24.67 21.48
CA ASN A 29 -8.49 -24.28 22.01
C ASN A 29 -8.64 -22.76 22.24
N PHE A 30 -7.51 -22.04 22.35
CA PHE A 30 -7.51 -20.61 22.69
C PHE A 30 -7.09 -19.72 21.52
N ILE A 31 -6.23 -20.23 20.65
CA ILE A 31 -5.68 -19.50 19.52
C ILE A 31 -6.39 -19.91 18.24
N SER A 32 -6.60 -18.95 17.36
CA SER A 32 -7.15 -19.12 16.03
C SER A 32 -6.52 -18.10 15.11
N LEU A 33 -6.01 -18.55 13.96
CA LEU A 33 -5.36 -17.67 12.99
C LEU A 33 -6.30 -16.53 12.55
N LYS A 34 -7.57 -16.86 12.27
CA LYS A 34 -8.59 -15.89 11.82
C LYS A 34 -8.95 -14.81 12.85
N LYS A 35 -8.69 -15.05 14.14
CA LYS A 35 -9.04 -14.12 15.23
C LYS A 35 -7.82 -13.37 15.80
N ASN A 36 -6.65 -14.00 15.75
CA ASN A 36 -5.44 -13.50 16.42
C ASN A 36 -4.39 -12.96 15.44
N PHE A 37 -4.62 -13.13 14.14
CA PHE A 37 -3.79 -12.57 13.10
C PHE A 37 -4.61 -11.68 12.16
N LEU A 38 -3.90 -10.97 11.28
CA LEU A 38 -4.50 -10.18 10.21
C LEU A 38 -5.39 -11.06 9.32
N ALA A 39 -6.42 -10.46 8.73
CA ALA A 39 -7.17 -11.09 7.67
C ALA A 39 -6.24 -11.47 6.50
N ASP A 40 -6.48 -12.63 5.88
CA ASP A 40 -5.64 -13.18 4.81
C ASP A 40 -5.41 -12.18 3.66
N GLN A 41 -6.47 -11.41 3.33
CA GLN A 41 -6.42 -10.36 2.32
C GLN A 41 -5.45 -9.24 2.71
N SER A 42 -5.57 -8.71 3.94
CA SER A 42 -4.69 -7.65 4.45
C SER A 42 -3.24 -8.10 4.54
N TYR A 43 -3.00 -9.33 5.02
CA TYR A 43 -1.66 -9.92 5.05
C TYR A 43 -1.06 -10.00 3.64
N SER A 44 -1.82 -10.53 2.68
CA SER A 44 -1.39 -10.65 1.29
C SER A 44 -1.05 -9.30 0.66
N ILE A 45 -1.89 -8.27 0.89
CA ILE A 45 -1.65 -6.90 0.39
C ILE A 45 -0.37 -6.31 0.98
N LEU A 46 -0.15 -6.45 2.29
CA LEU A 46 1.03 -5.88 2.95
C LEU A 46 2.33 -6.56 2.53
N VAL A 47 2.33 -7.89 2.39
CA VAL A 47 3.48 -8.65 1.88
C VAL A 47 3.78 -8.24 0.43
N PHE A 48 2.75 -8.21 -0.42
CA PHE A 48 2.86 -7.78 -1.81
C PHE A 48 3.42 -6.35 -1.94
N LEU A 49 2.98 -5.42 -1.10
CA LEU A 49 3.46 -4.05 -1.09
C LEU A 49 4.95 -3.97 -0.75
N ALA A 50 5.40 -4.75 0.24
CA ALA A 50 6.81 -4.79 0.62
C ALA A 50 7.69 -5.35 -0.49
N GLU A 51 7.27 -6.45 -1.12
CA GLU A 51 7.97 -7.07 -2.25
C GLU A 51 8.01 -6.14 -3.47
N SER A 52 6.87 -5.55 -3.82
CA SER A 52 6.73 -4.64 -4.95
C SER A 52 7.59 -3.38 -4.79
N MET A 53 7.73 -2.85 -3.57
CA MET A 53 8.62 -1.72 -3.30
C MET A 53 10.08 -2.07 -3.62
N VAL A 54 10.56 -3.25 -3.24
CA VAL A 54 11.92 -3.70 -3.54
C VAL A 54 12.11 -3.90 -5.04
N LEU A 55 11.15 -4.53 -5.71
CA LEU A 55 11.16 -4.72 -7.16
C LEU A 55 11.18 -3.40 -7.92
N LEU A 56 10.36 -2.43 -7.51
CA LEU A 56 10.33 -1.09 -8.09
C LEU A 56 11.69 -0.40 -8.00
N VAL A 57 12.33 -0.44 -6.83
CA VAL A 57 13.66 0.15 -6.65
C VAL A 57 14.70 -0.51 -7.55
N LYS A 58 14.67 -1.86 -7.66
CA LYS A 58 15.58 -2.59 -8.55
C LYS A 58 15.37 -2.20 -10.01
N ALA A 59 14.12 -2.25 -10.49
CA ALA A 59 13.78 -1.91 -11.86
C ALA A 59 14.13 -0.46 -12.19
N HIS A 60 13.77 0.49 -11.33
CA HIS A 60 14.09 1.90 -11.56
C HIS A 60 15.59 2.16 -11.67
N ARG A 61 16.40 1.51 -10.82
CA ARG A 61 17.86 1.64 -10.88
C ARG A 61 18.44 1.06 -12.18
N GLU A 62 17.83 0.02 -12.72
CA GLU A 62 18.25 -0.62 -13.97
C GLU A 62 17.90 0.24 -15.20
N TYR A 63 16.66 0.74 -15.29
CA TYR A 63 16.19 1.48 -16.46
C TYR A 63 16.50 2.99 -16.40
N TYR A 64 16.61 3.59 -15.22
CA TYR A 64 16.79 5.03 -15.01
C TYR A 64 17.91 5.35 -14.02
N PRO A 65 19.18 4.97 -14.30
CA PRO A 65 20.27 5.12 -13.34
C PRO A 65 20.65 6.57 -13.04
N SER A 66 20.33 7.50 -13.96
CA SER A 66 20.64 8.94 -13.83
C SER A 66 19.54 9.74 -13.13
N VAL A 67 18.36 9.15 -12.89
CA VAL A 67 17.20 9.84 -12.31
C VAL A 67 16.97 9.29 -10.89
N PRO A 68 16.79 10.14 -9.87
CA PRO A 68 16.44 9.67 -8.54
C PRO A 68 14.98 9.16 -8.51
N LEU A 69 14.74 8.02 -7.87
CA LEU A 69 13.39 7.53 -7.62
C LEU A 69 12.71 8.37 -6.52
N LEU A 70 11.64 9.09 -6.86
CA LEU A 70 10.87 9.94 -5.95
C LEU A 70 9.58 9.26 -5.51
N LEU A 71 9.65 8.35 -4.55
CA LEU A 71 8.50 7.51 -4.13
C LEU A 71 7.23 8.30 -3.73
N TRP A 72 7.37 9.51 -3.18
CA TRP A 72 6.23 10.34 -2.81
C TRP A 72 5.44 10.86 -4.03
N MET A 73 6.07 10.95 -5.20
CA MET A 73 5.40 11.32 -6.45
C MET A 73 4.55 10.19 -7.03
N HIS A 74 4.70 8.97 -6.51
CA HIS A 74 4.00 7.77 -6.98
C HIS A 74 2.85 7.34 -6.05
N GLY A 75 2.45 8.21 -5.10
CA GLY A 75 1.28 7.99 -4.24
C GLY A 75 -0.03 8.44 -4.89
N SER A 76 -1.15 8.20 -4.20
CA SER A 76 -2.48 8.68 -4.60
C SER A 76 -2.77 10.12 -4.18
N GLU A 77 -1.88 10.77 -3.43
CA GLU A 77 -2.11 12.10 -2.85
C GLU A 77 -2.55 13.15 -3.87
N ALA A 78 -1.91 13.20 -5.04
CA ALA A 78 -2.31 14.12 -6.11
C ALA A 78 -3.73 13.85 -6.63
N ALA A 79 -4.11 12.57 -6.73
CA ALA A 79 -5.46 12.18 -7.13
C ALA A 79 -6.48 12.49 -6.04
N GLU A 80 -6.15 12.23 -4.77
CA GLU A 80 -6.99 12.55 -3.61
C GLU A 80 -7.24 14.06 -3.51
N TYR A 81 -6.22 14.88 -3.70
CA TYR A 81 -6.34 16.33 -3.73
C TYR A 81 -7.22 16.80 -4.89
N PHE A 82 -6.98 16.28 -6.10
CA PHE A 82 -7.80 16.56 -7.28
C PHE A 82 -9.29 16.24 -7.03
N PHE A 83 -9.59 15.03 -6.53
CA PHE A 83 -10.97 14.64 -6.22
C PHE A 83 -11.54 15.40 -5.04
N GLY A 84 -10.71 15.81 -4.08
CA GLY A 84 -11.09 16.67 -2.96
C GLY A 84 -11.61 18.02 -3.47
N ILE A 85 -10.88 18.67 -4.37
CA ILE A 85 -11.32 19.93 -4.99
C ILE A 85 -12.57 19.71 -5.84
N ALA A 86 -12.62 18.64 -6.65
CA ALA A 86 -13.78 18.36 -7.48
C ALA A 86 -15.07 18.22 -6.66
N ARG A 87 -15.00 17.54 -5.50
CA ARG A 87 -16.12 17.40 -4.56
C ARG A 87 -16.50 18.70 -3.85
N GLN A 88 -15.57 19.64 -3.67
CA GLN A 88 -15.90 20.97 -3.15
C GLN A 88 -16.72 21.81 -4.15
N ILE A 89 -16.52 21.57 -5.45
CA ILE A 89 -17.27 22.26 -6.52
C ILE A 89 -18.64 21.60 -6.73
N ASN A 90 -18.67 20.28 -6.83
CA ASN A 90 -19.90 19.49 -6.91
C ASN A 90 -19.69 18.15 -6.18
N PRO A 91 -20.38 17.86 -5.07
CA PRO A 91 -20.13 16.66 -4.28
C PRO A 91 -20.44 15.35 -5.03
N ASP A 92 -21.44 15.35 -5.92
CA ASP A 92 -21.95 14.17 -6.63
C ASP A 92 -21.81 14.32 -8.16
N PHE A 93 -20.62 14.76 -8.62
CA PHE A 93 -20.38 14.93 -10.05
C PHE A 93 -20.45 13.60 -10.83
N THR A 94 -21.04 13.67 -12.01
CA THR A 94 -20.93 12.65 -13.06
C THR A 94 -19.60 12.79 -13.81
N PHE A 95 -19.24 11.78 -14.61
CA PHE A 95 -18.02 11.84 -15.43
C PHE A 95 -18.01 13.04 -16.39
N ALA A 96 -19.16 13.38 -16.98
CA ALA A 96 -19.27 14.55 -17.87
C ALA A 96 -18.99 15.85 -17.10
N GLU A 97 -19.56 16.00 -15.90
CA GLU A 97 -19.31 17.16 -15.04
C GLU A 97 -17.86 17.24 -14.59
N LEU A 98 -17.21 16.10 -14.31
CA LEU A 98 -15.79 16.07 -13.99
C LEU A 98 -14.94 16.64 -15.14
N ILE A 99 -15.24 16.28 -16.40
CA ILE A 99 -14.56 16.84 -17.57
C ILE A 99 -14.70 18.37 -17.63
N TYR A 100 -15.86 18.92 -17.26
CA TYR A 100 -16.05 20.38 -17.18
C TYR A 100 -15.40 21.03 -15.96
N ILE A 101 -15.17 20.27 -14.89
CA ILE A 101 -14.51 20.74 -13.67
C ILE A 101 -12.99 20.79 -13.86
N VAL A 102 -12.39 19.86 -14.61
CA VAL A 102 -10.92 19.76 -14.80
C VAL A 102 -10.27 21.09 -15.20
N PRO A 103 -10.77 21.84 -16.21
CA PRO A 103 -10.19 23.15 -16.59
C PRO A 103 -10.28 24.23 -15.52
N LYS A 104 -11.07 24.03 -14.46
CA LYS A 104 -11.19 24.98 -13.33
C LYS A 104 -10.22 24.65 -12.19
N ILE A 105 -9.68 23.43 -12.18
CA ILE A 105 -8.75 22.94 -11.15
C ILE A 105 -7.29 22.98 -11.64
N ALA A 106 -7.07 22.71 -12.93
CA ALA A 106 -5.76 22.61 -13.57
C ALA A 106 -5.24 23.95 -14.12
#